data_AF-A0AAF3ES91-F1
#
_entry.id   AF-A0AAF3ES91-F1
#
_cell.length_a   1.000
_cell.length_b   1.000
_cell.length_c   1.000
_cell.angle_alpha   90.00
_cell.angle_beta   90.00
_cell.angle_gamma   90.00
#
_symmetry.space_group_name_H-M   'P 1'
#
loop_
_entity.id
_entity.type
_entity.pdbx_description
1 polymer ?
#
loop_
_entity_poly.entity_id
_entity_poly.type
_entity_poly.pdbx_seq_one_letter_code
_entity_poly.pdbx_strand_id
1 'polypeptide(L)'
;MSSSSMETAIPRSGEMPDSELRITPRWMIFRSMNAFQQPVLSCFELENVDPFPIAFVIKGKDRHFPIVKHAHGLIAEKGKMKIEMLIPSRVEWPEDLHEMTNKRFRLVVSNLAISQSLYNTTPDSERSLVAREIFQRTAPLTRMYTKMSYVLIRPLDLSDETQKLNAQ
;
A
#
# COMPACT_ATOMS: atom_id res chain seq x y z
N MET A 1 -7.03 37.53 -29.64
CA MET A 1 -5.85 36.77 -29.18
C MET A 1 -5.60 37.20 -27.75
N SER A 2 -5.98 36.36 -26.79
CA SER A 2 -5.88 36.67 -25.36
C SER A 2 -5.02 35.59 -24.72
N SER A 3 -3.75 35.92 -24.49
CA SER A 3 -2.77 35.05 -23.84
C SER A 3 -3.07 34.97 -22.35
N SER A 4 -3.63 33.86 -21.90
CA SER A 4 -3.75 33.51 -20.49
C SER A 4 -2.43 32.94 -20.01
N SER A 5 -1.67 33.74 -19.26
CA SER A 5 -0.46 33.32 -18.55
C SER A 5 -0.83 32.26 -17.51
N MET A 6 -0.32 31.04 -17.67
CA MET A 6 -0.36 30.02 -16.62
C MET A 6 0.59 30.45 -15.51
N GLU A 7 0.00 30.93 -14.41
CA GLU A 7 0.72 31.22 -13.18
C GLU A 7 1.02 29.89 -12.49
N THR A 8 2.25 29.40 -12.66
CA THR A 8 2.78 28.25 -11.92
C THR A 8 2.94 28.66 -10.45
N ALA A 9 1.95 28.33 -9.64
CA ALA A 9 2.00 28.52 -8.19
C ALA A 9 3.20 27.74 -7.62
N ILE A 10 4.21 28.48 -7.16
CA ILE A 10 5.31 27.93 -6.35
C ILE A 10 4.70 27.56 -4.98
N PRO A 11 4.76 26.29 -4.53
CA PRO A 11 4.18 25.91 -3.24
C PRO A 11 4.86 26.69 -2.11
N ARG A 12 4.05 27.34 -1.25
CA ARG A 12 4.56 28.03 -0.07
C ARG A 12 5.08 27.02 0.93
N SER A 13 6.26 27.30 1.49
CA SER A 13 6.87 26.44 2.51
C SER A 13 5.97 26.37 3.74
N GLY A 14 5.44 25.17 4.04
CA GLY A 14 4.60 24.91 5.22
C GLY A 14 3.22 24.33 4.95
N GLU A 15 2.76 24.26 3.70
CA GLU A 15 1.52 23.55 3.36
C GLU A 15 1.77 22.04 3.29
N MET A 16 0.94 21.26 4.00
CA MET A 16 0.92 19.81 3.84
C MET A 16 0.52 19.54 2.38
N PRO A 17 1.26 18.72 1.61
CA PRO A 17 0.91 18.52 0.22
C PRO A 17 -0.50 17.96 0.12
N ASP A 18 -1.39 18.67 -0.59
CA ASP A 18 -2.75 18.21 -0.88
C ASP A 18 -2.75 16.91 -1.71
N SER A 19 -1.59 16.62 -2.33
CA SER A 19 -1.22 15.41 -3.07
C SER A 19 -1.05 14.15 -2.21
N GLU A 20 -2.04 13.25 -2.11
CA GLU A 20 -1.84 11.94 -1.45
C GLU A 20 -2.19 10.76 -2.38
N LEU A 21 -1.26 9.81 -2.50
CA LEU A 21 -1.51 8.49 -3.11
C LEU A 21 -2.74 7.84 -2.45
N ARG A 22 -3.75 7.49 -3.26
CA ARG A 22 -4.98 6.89 -2.73
C ARG A 22 -4.87 5.37 -2.69
N ILE A 23 -5.30 4.78 -1.58
CA ILE A 23 -5.33 3.32 -1.38
C ILE A 23 -6.79 2.85 -1.28
N THR A 24 -7.17 1.88 -2.11
CA THR A 24 -8.52 1.31 -2.15
C THR A 24 -8.47 -0.22 -2.11
N PRO A 25 -9.04 -0.88 -1.09
CA PRO A 25 -9.62 -0.30 0.13
C PRO A 25 -8.54 0.19 1.11
N ARG A 26 -8.86 1.19 1.96
CA ARG A 26 -7.93 1.66 3.02
C ARG A 26 -7.71 0.62 4.13
N TRP A 27 -8.60 -0.37 4.22
CA TRP A 27 -8.59 -1.43 5.21
C TRP A 27 -8.86 -2.78 4.55
N MET A 28 -8.09 -3.80 4.94
CA MET A 28 -8.35 -5.18 4.55
C MET A 28 -8.63 -6.06 5.76
N ILE A 29 -9.58 -6.97 5.62
CA ILE A 29 -9.92 -7.95 6.65
C ILE A 29 -9.70 -9.32 6.03
N PHE A 30 -8.80 -10.08 6.63
CA PHE A 30 -8.53 -11.45 6.23
C PHE A 30 -9.30 -12.37 7.17
N ARG A 31 -10.15 -13.21 6.58
CA ARG A 31 -10.90 -14.24 7.30
C ARG A 31 -10.42 -15.59 6.82
N SER A 32 -10.23 -16.51 7.75
CA SER A 32 -9.87 -17.88 7.41
C SER A 32 -10.67 -18.85 8.28
N MET A 33 -11.26 -19.85 7.62
CA MET A 33 -12.02 -20.92 8.29
C MET A 33 -11.10 -21.99 8.90
N ASN A 34 -9.86 -22.07 8.45
CA ASN A 34 -8.87 -23.07 8.89
C ASN A 34 -7.75 -22.47 9.73
N ALA A 35 -8.03 -21.36 10.44
CA ALA A 35 -7.04 -20.66 11.26
C ALA A 35 -5.73 -20.34 10.50
N PHE A 36 -5.85 -19.98 9.23
CA PHE A 36 -4.76 -19.63 8.31
C PHE A 36 -3.74 -20.76 8.08
N GLN A 37 -4.17 -22.03 8.16
CA GLN A 37 -3.33 -23.15 7.75
C GLN A 37 -2.96 -23.10 6.27
N GLN A 38 -3.78 -22.46 5.44
CA GLN A 38 -3.49 -22.21 4.03
C GLN A 38 -3.23 -20.71 3.79
N PRO A 39 -2.36 -20.36 2.82
CA PRO A 39 -2.14 -18.97 2.45
C PRO A 39 -3.40 -18.29 1.93
N VAL A 40 -3.58 -17.00 2.23
CA VAL A 40 -4.73 -16.21 1.80
C VAL A 40 -4.25 -15.03 0.96
N LEU A 41 -4.67 -14.99 -0.30
CA LEU A 41 -4.35 -13.92 -1.24
C LEU A 41 -5.46 -12.87 -1.25
N SER A 42 -5.09 -11.60 -1.19
CA SER A 42 -5.99 -10.46 -1.40
C SER A 42 -5.28 -9.39 -2.22
N CYS A 43 -6.02 -8.37 -2.64
CA CYS A 43 -5.49 -7.30 -3.47
C CYS A 43 -6.06 -5.94 -3.04
N PHE A 44 -5.26 -4.90 -3.22
CA PHE A 44 -5.68 -3.51 -3.11
C PHE A 44 -5.11 -2.69 -4.26
N GLU A 45 -5.68 -1.53 -4.50
CA GLU A 45 -5.28 -0.61 -5.57
C GLU A 45 -4.57 0.60 -4.96
N LEU A 46 -3.45 0.97 -5.59
CA LEU A 46 -2.80 2.25 -5.44
C LEU A 46 -3.20 3.13 -6.62
N GLU A 47 -3.71 4.32 -6.35
CA GLU A 47 -4.07 5.31 -7.34
C GLU A 47 -3.20 6.56 -7.12
N ASN A 48 -2.42 6.90 -8.14
CA ASN A 48 -1.73 8.16 -8.21
C ASN A 48 -2.74 9.22 -8.66
N VAL A 49 -3.04 10.20 -7.80
CA VAL A 49 -3.92 11.32 -8.15
C VAL A 49 -3.13 12.56 -8.55
N ASP A 50 -1.80 12.51 -8.44
CA ASP A 50 -0.91 13.61 -8.81
C ASP A 50 -0.85 13.82 -10.32
N PRO A 51 -0.59 15.07 -10.76
CA PRO A 51 -0.36 15.42 -12.17
C PRO A 51 1.08 15.08 -12.64
N PHE A 52 1.76 14.16 -11.95
CA PHE A 52 3.10 13.70 -12.29
C PHE A 52 3.27 12.23 -11.88
N PRO A 53 4.18 11.48 -12.53
CA PRO A 53 4.46 10.11 -12.15
C PRO A 53 5.16 10.05 -10.79
N ILE A 54 4.94 8.94 -10.10
CA ILE A 54 5.49 8.71 -8.76
C ILE A 54 6.26 7.38 -8.70
N ALA A 55 7.27 7.32 -7.87
CA ALA A 55 7.86 6.08 -7.37
C ALA A 55 7.22 5.73 -6.02
N PHE A 56 6.99 4.45 -5.74
CA PHE A 56 6.47 4.00 -4.45
C PHE A 56 7.26 2.83 -3.86
N VAL A 57 7.19 2.71 -2.54
CA VAL A 57 7.65 1.57 -1.75
C VAL A 57 6.67 1.25 -0.63
N ILE A 58 6.34 -0.02 -0.47
CA ILE A 58 5.44 -0.54 0.56
C ILE A 58 6.29 -1.23 1.63
N LYS A 59 6.07 -0.87 2.89
CA LYS A 59 6.77 -1.46 4.04
C LYS A 59 5.77 -1.85 5.12
N GLY A 60 5.91 -3.07 5.63
CA GLY A 60 5.28 -3.53 6.87
C GLY A 60 6.22 -3.37 8.06
N LYS A 61 5.70 -3.68 9.25
CA LYS A 61 6.51 -3.85 10.47
C LYS A 61 7.47 -5.03 10.28
N ASP A 62 6.94 -6.15 9.80
CA ASP A 62 7.67 -7.38 9.56
C ASP A 62 7.98 -7.53 8.06
N ARG A 63 9.21 -7.92 7.73
CA ARG A 63 9.66 -7.98 6.32
C ARG A 63 9.05 -9.11 5.51
N HIS A 64 8.64 -10.18 6.19
CA HIS A 64 8.08 -11.38 5.56
C HIS A 64 6.58 -11.57 5.88
N PHE A 65 5.98 -10.62 6.59
CA PHE A 65 4.59 -10.70 6.99
C PHE A 65 3.94 -9.30 7.00
N PRO A 66 2.97 -9.03 6.11
CA PRO A 66 2.47 -9.87 5.03
C PRO A 66 3.43 -9.87 3.84
N ILE A 67 3.31 -10.86 2.95
CA ILE A 67 4.09 -10.88 1.71
C ILE A 67 3.38 -9.98 0.69
N VAL A 68 4.00 -8.85 0.34
CA VAL A 68 3.48 -7.92 -0.66
C VAL A 68 4.24 -8.14 -1.97
N LYS A 69 3.54 -8.60 -3.01
CA LYS A 69 4.14 -8.68 -4.35
C LYS A 69 4.18 -7.29 -4.96
N HIS A 70 5.25 -7.00 -5.70
CA HIS A 70 5.50 -5.67 -6.27
C HIS A 70 5.48 -4.56 -5.21
N ALA A 71 6.16 -4.79 -4.08
CA ALA A 71 6.29 -3.81 -2.99
C ALA A 71 7.02 -2.51 -3.41
N HIS A 72 7.56 -2.45 -4.62
CA HIS A 72 8.19 -1.28 -5.21
C HIS A 72 7.72 -1.13 -6.66
N GLY A 73 7.61 0.11 -7.14
CA GLY A 73 7.29 0.35 -8.53
C GLY A 73 7.14 1.84 -8.86
N LEU A 74 6.78 2.11 -10.10
CA LEU A 74 6.43 3.43 -10.60
C LEU A 74 4.97 3.43 -11.06
N ILE A 75 4.25 4.53 -10.84
CA ILE A 75 2.88 4.73 -11.29
C ILE A 75 2.85 6.01 -12.13
N ALA A 76 2.26 5.95 -13.32
CA ALA A 76 2.06 7.11 -14.18
C ALA A 76 1.20 8.18 -13.48
N GLU A 77 1.22 9.41 -13.99
CA GLU A 77 0.23 10.42 -13.64
C GLU A 77 -1.19 9.86 -13.79
N LYS A 78 -2.06 10.12 -12.79
CA LYS A 78 -3.45 9.63 -12.78
C LYS A 78 -3.58 8.10 -12.94
N GLY A 79 -2.49 7.37 -12.74
CA GLY A 79 -2.39 5.93 -12.95
C GLY A 79 -2.86 5.12 -11.76
N LYS A 80 -3.17 3.85 -12.02
CA LYS A 80 -3.58 2.88 -11.00
C LYS A 80 -2.72 1.64 -11.08
N MET A 81 -2.44 1.04 -9.93
CA MET A 81 -1.71 -0.21 -9.84
C MET A 81 -2.35 -1.12 -8.79
N LYS A 82 -2.65 -2.35 -9.20
CA LYS A 82 -3.12 -3.40 -8.32
C LYS A 82 -1.93 -4.06 -7.62
N ILE A 83 -1.98 -4.12 -6.30
CA ILE A 83 -0.98 -4.73 -5.44
C ILE A 83 -1.56 -6.01 -4.85
N GLU A 84 -0.82 -7.11 -4.96
CA GLU A 84 -1.20 -8.38 -4.35
C GLU A 84 -0.55 -8.52 -2.97
N MET A 85 -1.37 -8.89 -1.99
CA MET A 85 -0.94 -9.14 -0.62
C MET A 85 -1.32 -10.57 -0.23
N LEU A 86 -0.31 -11.32 0.19
CA LEU A 86 -0.42 -12.70 0.62
C LEU A 86 -0.17 -12.79 2.12
N ILE A 87 -1.15 -13.33 2.84
CA ILE A 87 -0.94 -13.84 4.20
C ILE A 87 -0.42 -15.28 4.04
N PRO A 88 0.83 -15.58 4.42
CA PRO A 88 1.40 -16.92 4.28
C PRO A 88 0.70 -17.92 5.22
N SER A 89 1.03 -19.21 5.07
CA SER A 89 0.51 -20.22 5.99
C SER A 89 0.98 -19.94 7.42
N ARG A 90 0.15 -20.27 8.41
CA ARG A 90 0.42 -20.07 9.85
C ARG A 90 1.80 -20.59 10.28
N VAL A 91 2.30 -21.65 9.67
CA VAL A 91 3.61 -22.24 10.00
C VAL A 91 4.79 -21.31 9.70
N GLU A 92 4.58 -20.29 8.87
CA GLU A 92 5.57 -19.31 8.44
C GLU A 92 5.43 -17.97 9.20
N TRP A 93 4.50 -17.89 10.16
CA TRP A 93 4.22 -16.64 10.85
C TRP A 93 5.32 -16.29 11.86
N PRO A 94 5.61 -14.99 12.07
CA PRO A 94 6.63 -14.58 13.02
C PRO A 94 6.23 -14.85 14.47
N GLU A 95 4.93 -14.78 14.76
CA GLU A 95 4.35 -14.95 16.11
C GLU A 95 3.14 -15.89 16.05
N ASP A 96 2.62 -16.26 17.22
CA ASP A 96 1.50 -17.18 17.32
C ASP A 96 0.15 -16.60 16.80
N LEU A 97 -0.84 -17.49 16.66
CA LEU A 97 -2.16 -17.13 16.16
C LEU A 97 -2.85 -16.05 17.01
N HIS A 98 -2.71 -16.11 18.34
CA HIS A 98 -3.34 -15.16 19.24
C HIS A 98 -2.70 -13.78 19.10
N GLU A 99 -1.39 -13.73 18.93
CA GLU A 99 -0.67 -12.49 18.74
C GLU A 99 -0.93 -11.83 17.39
N MET A 100 -1.21 -12.64 16.37
CA MET A 100 -1.39 -12.18 14.99
C MET A 100 -2.86 -11.94 14.60
N THR A 101 -3.83 -12.36 15.40
CA THR A 101 -5.27 -12.18 15.12
C THR A 101 -5.92 -11.09 15.97
N ASN A 102 -7.00 -10.50 15.46
CA ASN A 102 -7.80 -9.44 16.09
C ASN A 102 -7.01 -8.19 16.48
N LYS A 103 -5.83 -8.01 15.88
CA LYS A 103 -5.01 -6.81 16.02
C LYS A 103 -4.98 -6.04 14.70
N ARG A 104 -4.84 -4.73 14.81
CA ARG A 104 -4.69 -3.83 13.67
C ARG A 104 -3.21 -3.73 13.30
N PHE A 105 -2.88 -4.24 12.12
CA PHE A 105 -1.58 -4.06 11.50
C PHE A 105 -1.63 -2.93 10.47
N ARG A 106 -0.45 -2.41 10.12
CA ARG A 106 -0.31 -1.30 9.18
C ARG A 106 0.79 -1.58 8.16
N LEU A 107 0.47 -1.36 6.90
CA LEU A 107 1.44 -1.14 5.83
C LEU A 107 1.58 0.36 5.61
N VAL A 108 2.81 0.79 5.36
CA VAL A 108 3.15 2.17 5.00
C VAL A 108 3.58 2.18 3.55
N VAL A 109 2.86 2.93 2.73
CA VAL A 109 3.24 3.21 1.35
C VAL A 109 3.93 4.56 1.34
N SER A 110 5.23 4.55 1.09
CA SER A 110 6.01 5.78 0.87
C SER A 110 6.02 6.06 -0.62
N ASN A 111 5.79 7.31 -1.03
CA ASN A 111 5.87 7.72 -2.43
C ASN A 111 6.70 9.00 -2.60
N LEU A 112 7.18 9.20 -3.83
CA LEU A 112 7.98 10.35 -4.24
C LEU A 112 7.67 10.70 -5.70
N ALA A 113 7.49 11.98 -5.99
CA ALA A 113 7.38 12.48 -7.35
C ALA A 113 8.66 12.19 -8.16
N ILE A 114 8.50 11.82 -9.42
CA ILE A 114 9.62 11.61 -10.35
C ILE A 114 9.37 12.38 -11.65
N SER A 115 10.42 12.58 -12.45
CA SER A 115 10.27 13.24 -13.75
C SER A 115 9.58 12.34 -14.77
N GLN A 116 8.79 12.95 -15.67
CA GLN A 116 8.16 12.23 -16.78
C GLN A 116 9.20 11.55 -17.68
N SER A 117 10.37 12.17 -17.87
CA SER A 117 11.47 11.58 -18.63
C SER A 117 11.92 10.26 -18.01
N LEU A 118 12.14 10.22 -16.70
CA LEU A 118 12.56 8.99 -16.01
C LEU A 118 11.52 7.88 -16.15
N TYR A 119 10.23 8.22 -16.00
CA TYR A 119 9.14 7.27 -16.15
C TYR A 119 9.11 6.65 -17.56
N ASN A 120 9.19 7.50 -18.60
CA ASN A 120 9.08 7.09 -19.99
C ASN A 120 10.29 6.27 -20.46
N THR A 121 11.49 6.54 -19.94
CA THR A 121 12.70 5.80 -20.33
C THR A 121 12.89 4.50 -19.55
N THR A 122 12.16 4.30 -18.45
CA THR A 122 12.29 3.09 -17.62
C THR A 122 11.37 1.98 -18.13
N PRO A 123 11.91 0.85 -18.62
CA PRO A 123 11.11 -0.30 -19.02
C PRO A 123 10.30 -0.85 -17.84
N ASP A 124 9.09 -1.35 -18.11
CA ASP A 124 8.19 -1.89 -17.08
C ASP A 124 8.85 -2.96 -16.19
N SER A 125 9.69 -3.82 -16.77
CA SER A 125 10.44 -4.87 -16.06
C SER A 125 11.46 -4.33 -15.04
N GLU A 126 11.94 -3.10 -15.23
CA GLU A 126 12.99 -2.48 -14.40
C GLU A 126 12.43 -1.50 -13.37
N ARG A 127 11.16 -1.09 -13.50
CA ARG A 127 10.51 -0.10 -12.62
C ARG A 127 10.63 -0.42 -11.13
N SER A 128 10.57 -1.70 -10.77
CA SER A 128 10.75 -2.15 -9.38
C SER A 128 12.16 -1.88 -8.85
N LEU A 129 13.19 -2.13 -9.68
CA LEU A 129 14.58 -1.92 -9.31
C LEU A 129 14.92 -0.43 -9.21
N VAL A 130 14.48 0.35 -10.20
CA VAL A 130 14.66 1.80 -10.23
C VAL A 130 13.98 2.47 -9.04
N ALA A 131 12.74 2.08 -8.71
CA ALA A 131 12.06 2.58 -7.52
C ALA A 131 12.89 2.30 -6.25
N ARG A 132 13.42 1.08 -6.10
CA ARG A 132 14.26 0.72 -4.95
C ARG A 132 15.51 1.61 -4.85
N GLU A 133 16.18 1.88 -5.96
CA GLU A 133 17.36 2.75 -6.01
C GLU A 133 17.04 4.20 -5.63
N ILE A 134 15.93 4.75 -6.13
CA ILE A 134 15.43 6.08 -5.75
C ILE A 134 15.25 6.16 -4.23
N PHE A 135 14.60 5.17 -3.62
CA PHE A 135 14.37 5.14 -2.16
C PHE A 135 15.64 4.82 -1.34
N GLN A 136 16.72 4.37 -1.95
CA GLN A 136 18.03 4.25 -1.28
C GLN A 136 18.81 5.57 -1.30
N ARG A 137 18.66 6.36 -2.36
CA ARG A 137 19.43 7.61 -2.57
C ARG A 137 18.74 8.87 -2.07
N THR A 138 17.42 8.83 -1.85
CA THR A 138 16.65 9.99 -1.39
C THR A 138 16.48 9.99 0.12
N ALA A 139 16.47 11.18 0.74
CA ALA A 139 16.24 11.29 2.17
C ALA A 139 14.78 10.92 2.54
N PRO A 140 14.50 10.41 3.76
CA PRO A 140 13.12 10.12 4.19
C PRO A 140 12.20 11.34 4.22
N LEU A 141 12.74 12.52 4.53
CA LEU A 141 11.97 13.76 4.71
C LEU A 141 11.32 14.29 3.42
N THR A 142 11.77 13.83 2.24
CA THR A 142 11.21 14.25 0.95
C THR A 142 10.03 13.38 0.50
N ARG A 143 9.63 12.39 1.30
CA ARG A 143 8.67 11.36 0.92
C ARG A 143 7.30 11.63 1.53
N MET A 144 6.27 11.26 0.78
CA MET A 144 4.89 11.23 1.27
C MET A 144 4.56 9.82 1.78
N TYR A 145 3.71 9.73 2.80
CA TYR A 145 3.41 8.47 3.49
C TYR A 145 1.92 8.25 3.63
N THR A 146 1.41 7.18 3.03
CA THR A 146 0.02 6.75 3.17
C THR A 146 -0.04 5.42 3.90
N LYS A 147 -1.01 5.27 4.80
CA LYS A 147 -1.15 4.07 5.64
C LYS A 147 -2.33 3.23 5.18
N MET A 148 -2.08 1.95 4.98
CA MET A 148 -3.12 0.94 4.80
C MET A 148 -3.18 0.07 6.06
N SER A 149 -4.38 -0.21 6.55
CA SER A 149 -4.54 -1.11 7.70
C SER A 149 -5.00 -2.49 7.26
N TYR A 150 -4.61 -3.52 8.00
CA TYR A 150 -5.19 -4.85 7.84
C TYR A 150 -5.38 -5.56 9.17
N VAL A 151 -6.33 -6.49 9.21
CA VAL A 151 -6.68 -7.30 10.38
C VAL A 151 -6.85 -8.74 9.96
N LEU A 152 -6.37 -9.68 10.77
CA LEU A 152 -6.61 -11.11 10.62
C LEU A 152 -7.66 -11.52 11.64
N ILE A 153 -8.77 -12.10 11.21
CA ILE A 153 -9.86 -12.54 12.09
C ILE A 153 -9.73 -14.03 12.37
N ARG A 154 -9.85 -14.41 13.65
CA ARG A 154 -9.77 -15.80 14.08
C ARG A 154 -11.11 -16.51 13.83
N PRO A 155 -11.12 -17.81 13.44
CA PRO A 155 -12.36 -18.54 13.18
C PRO A 155 -13.33 -18.61 14.37
N LEU A 156 -12.82 -18.71 15.61
CA LEU A 156 -13.65 -18.82 16.82
C LEU A 156 -14.46 -17.54 17.13
N ASP A 157 -14.09 -16.40 16.57
CA ASP A 157 -14.87 -15.16 16.73
C ASP A 157 -16.02 -15.06 15.70
N LEU A 158 -16.08 -15.96 14.70
CA LEU A 158 -17.14 -16.01 13.69
C LEU A 158 -18.39 -16.77 14.20
N SER A 159 -18.24 -17.64 15.20
CA SER A 159 -19.35 -18.40 15.78
C SER A 159 -20.30 -17.56 16.64
N ASP A 160 -19.81 -16.48 17.26
CA ASP A 160 -20.62 -15.64 18.16
C ASP A 160 -21.64 -14.77 17.40
N GLU A 161 -21.35 -14.32 16.17
CA GLU A 161 -22.32 -13.57 15.36
C GLU A 161 -23.42 -14.49 14.79
N THR A 162 -23.07 -15.73 14.45
CA THR A 162 -24.03 -16.71 13.91
C THR A 162 -24.99 -17.21 14.99
N GLN A 163 -24.57 -17.23 16.26
CA GLN A 163 -25.44 -17.56 17.39
C GLN A 163 -26.36 -16.40 17.82
N LYS A 164 -25.94 -15.13 17.63
CA LYS A 164 -26.79 -13.96 17.96
C LYS A 164 -27.91 -13.71 16.94
N LEU A 165 -27.74 -14.12 15.68
CA LEU A 165 -28.77 -14.02 14.64
C LEU A 165 -29.84 -15.13 14.70
N ASN A 166 -29.52 -16.27 15.32
CA ASN A 166 -30.46 -17.40 15.49
C ASN A 166 -31.18 -17.41 16.86
N ALA A 167 -30.98 -16.37 17.68
CA ALA A 167 -31.59 -16.21 19.00
C ALA A 167 -32.61 -15.04 19.06
N GLN A 168 -33.04 -14.52 17.89
CA GLN A 168 -34.15 -13.57 17.75
C GLN A 168 -35.33 -14.22 17.03
#